data_AF-A0A3C1X0U6-F1
#
_entry.id   AF-A0A3C1X0U6-F1
#
_cell.length_a   1.000
_cell.length_b   1.000
_cell.length_c   1.000
_cell.angle_alpha   90.00
_cell.angle_beta   90.00
_cell.angle_gamma   90.00
#
_symmetry.space_group_name_H-M   'P 1'
#
loop_
_entity.id
_entity.type
_entity.pdbx_description
1 polymer ?
#
loop_
_entity_poly.entity_id
_entity_poly.type
_entity_poly.pdbx_seq_one_letter_code
_entity_poly.pdbx_strand_id
1 'polypeptide(L)' 'MIFRLIFIALLSITTTFASPNIVVSIKPIHSIVSHLTQGVTTPNLLLENQQSAHH' A
#
# COMPACT_ATOMS: atom_id res chain seq x y z
N MET A 1 31.91 -25.82 7.54
CA MET A 1 30.81 -25.19 8.29
C MET A 1 30.32 -23.87 7.67
N ILE A 2 31.22 -23.02 7.14
CA ILE A 2 30.85 -21.72 6.56
C ILE A 2 29.84 -21.78 5.40
N PHE A 3 29.97 -22.77 4.50
CA PHE A 3 29.07 -22.91 3.33
C PHE A 3 27.61 -23.18 3.73
N ARG A 4 27.43 -23.90 4.85
CA ARG A 4 26.13 -24.25 5.39
C ARG A 4 25.44 -23.04 6.04
N LEU A 5 26.23 -22.14 6.63
CA LEU A 5 25.75 -20.87 7.17
C LEU A 5 25.33 -19.90 6.06
N ILE A 6 26.12 -19.81 4.97
CA ILE A 6 25.79 -19.00 3.79
C ILE A 6 24.47 -19.48 3.14
N PHE A 7 24.29 -20.79 3.02
CA PHE A 7 23.06 -21.36 2.47
C PHE A 7 21.81 -21.01 3.29
N ILE A 8 21.91 -21.06 4.63
CA ILE A 8 20.81 -20.69 5.54
C ILE A 8 20.50 -19.19 5.44
N ALA A 9 21.53 -18.34 5.33
CA ALA A 9 21.34 -16.90 5.17
C ALA A 9 20.64 -16.56 3.85
N LEU A 10 20.97 -17.27 2.76
CA LEU A 10 20.34 -17.08 1.46
C LEU A 10 18.85 -17.48 1.47
N LEU A 11 18.49 -18.51 2.26
CA LEU A 11 17.10 -18.95 2.43
C LEU A 11 16.24 -17.96 3.23
N SER A 12 16.86 -17.04 3.98
CA SER A 12 16.19 -16.06 4.82
C SER A 12 15.90 -14.74 4.09
N ILE A 13 16.23 -14.63 2.80
CA ILE A 13 15.96 -13.46 1.99
C ILE A 13 14.45 -13.41 1.69
N THR A 14 13.71 -12.58 2.43
CA THR A 14 12.32 -12.29 2.14
C THR A 14 12.22 -11.16 1.11
N THR A 15 11.39 -11.35 0.09
CA THR A 15 11.07 -10.28 -0.86
C THR A 15 10.03 -9.35 -0.24
N THR A 16 10.39 -8.10 -0.01
CA THR A 16 9.42 -7.07 0.40
C THR A 16 8.68 -6.56 -0.83
N PHE A 17 7.36 -6.74 -0.89
CA PHE A 17 6.52 -6.09 -1.90
C PHE A 17 6.11 -4.71 -1.39
N ALA A 18 6.45 -3.65 -2.12
CA ALA A 18 6.02 -2.30 -1.76
C ALA A 18 4.52 -2.15 -2.04
N SER A 19 3.75 -1.76 -1.03
CA SER A 19 2.34 -1.40 -1.26
C SER A 19 2.25 -0.10 -2.07
N PRO A 20 1.30 -0.01 -3.03
CA PRO A 20 1.06 1.23 -3.75
C PRO A 20 0.65 2.36 -2.82
N ASN A 21 1.18 3.57 -3.06
CA ASN A 21 0.71 4.80 -2.41
C ASN A 21 -0.33 5.46 -3.31
N ILE A 22 -1.60 5.38 -2.92
CA ILE A 22 -2.73 5.86 -3.70
C ILE A 22 -3.39 7.01 -2.95
N VAL A 23 -3.58 8.13 -3.64
CA VAL A 23 -4.24 9.33 -3.12
C VAL A 23 -5.43 9.69 -4.00
N VAL A 24 -6.53 10.08 -3.36
CA VAL A 24 -7.79 10.40 -4.02
C VAL A 24 -8.37 11.68 -3.43
N SER A 25 -9.06 12.47 -4.26
CA SER A 25 -9.51 13.79 -3.83
C SER A 25 -10.81 13.78 -3.03
N ILE A 26 -11.72 12.84 -3.29
CA ILE A 26 -13.08 12.88 -2.71
C ILE A 26 -13.55 11.52 -2.18
N LYS A 27 -14.46 11.56 -1.21
CA LYS A 27 -14.98 10.38 -0.51
C LYS A 27 -15.63 9.32 -1.42
N PRO A 28 -16.41 9.68 -2.47
CA PRO A 28 -16.94 8.68 -3.41
C PRO A 28 -15.83 7.88 -4.10
N ILE A 29 -14.76 8.55 -4.54
CA ILE A 29 -13.63 7.89 -5.21
C ILE A 29 -12.83 7.05 -4.22
N HIS A 30 -12.65 7.52 -2.97
CA HIS A 30 -12.06 6.71 -1.91
C HIS A 30 -12.80 5.37 -1.70
N SER A 31 -14.13 5.39 -1.70
CA SER A 31 -14.93 4.16 -1.55
C SER A 31 -14.70 3.16 -2.70
N ILE A 32 -14.70 3.64 -3.95
CA ILE A 32 -14.48 2.80 -5.13
C ILE A 32 -13.07 2.19 -5.08
N VAL A 33 -12.05 3.03 -4.88
CA VAL A 33 -10.66 2.59 -4.90
C VAL A 33 -10.36 1.64 -3.74
N SER A 34 -10.93 1.88 -2.54
CA SER A 34 -10.79 0.97 -1.40
C SER A 34 -11.32 -0.44 -1.68
N HIS A 35 -12.43 -0.55 -2.41
CA HIS A 35 -12.96 -1.86 -2.84
C HIS A 35 -12.05 -2.53 -3.87
N LEU A 36 -11.48 -1.76 -4.80
CA LEU A 36 -10.56 -2.30 -5.81
C LEU A 36 -9.22 -2.75 -5.22
N THR A 37 -8.76 -2.10 -4.15
CA THR A 37 -7.46 -2.37 -3.52
C THR A 37 -7.56 -3.19 -2.24
N GLN A 38 -8.71 -3.84 -2.00
CA GLN A 38 -8.95 -4.65 -0.81
C GLN A 38 -7.88 -5.74 -0.66
N GLY A 39 -7.25 -5.79 0.51
CA GLY A 39 -6.15 -6.72 0.80
C GLY A 39 -4.77 -6.29 0.28
N VAL A 40 -4.67 -5.15 -0.41
CA VAL A 40 -3.39 -4.61 -0.93
C VAL A 40 -3.00 -3.31 -0.22
N THR A 41 -3.90 -2.32 -0.23
CA THR A 41 -3.68 -1.00 0.39
C THR A 41 -5.01 -0.26 0.57
N THR A 42 -5.02 0.78 1.38
CA THR A 42 -6.17 1.69 1.53
C THR A 42 -5.77 3.06 0.98
N PRO A 43 -6.53 3.65 0.03
CA PRO A 43 -6.21 4.96 -0.53
C PRO A 43 -6.31 6.06 0.53
N ASN A 44 -5.46 7.08 0.44
CA ASN A 44 -5.53 8.25 1.31
C ASN A 44 -6.43 9.33 0.68
N LEU A 45 -7.33 9.90 1.48
CA LEU A 45 -8.25 10.97 1.05
C LEU A 45 -7.59 12.34 1.27
N LEU A 46 -7.42 13.10 0.19
CA LEU A 46 -6.76 14.42 0.24
C LEU A 46 -7.64 15.51 0.87
N LEU A 47 -8.96 15.44 0.70
CA LEU A 47 -9.89 16.40 1.28
C LEU A 47 -10.52 15.82 2.54
N GLU A 48 -10.17 16.36 3.69
CA GLU A 48 -10.86 16.06 4.93
C GLU A 48 -12.18 16.86 5.00
N ASN A 49 -13.10 16.34 5.82
CA ASN A 49 -14.54 16.54 5.72
C ASN A 49 -15.01 17.98 5.41
N GLN A 50 -16.03 18.10 4.55
CA GLN A 50 -16.72 19.35 4.13
C GLN A 50 -15.93 20.34 3.27
N GLN A 51 -14.71 20.02 2.84
CA GLN A 51 -14.01 20.81 1.83
C GLN A 51 -14.58 20.52 0.43
N SER A 52 -14.95 21.58 -0.30
CA SER A 52 -15.36 21.46 -1.70
C SER A 52 -14.18 21.02 -2.54
N ALA A 53 -14.38 20.07 -3.45
CA ALA A 53 -13.34 19.68 -4.41
C ALA A 53 -12.98 20.78 -5.43
N HIS A 54 -13.80 21.82 -5.49
CA HIS A 54 -13.69 22.90 -6.44
C HIS A 54 -13.15 24.20 -5.82
N HIS A 55 -12.85 24.22 -4.52
CA HIS A 55 -12.37 25.41 -3.79
C HIS A 55 -10.97 25.18 -3.22
#